data_AF-A0A5M9MVK0-F1
#
_entry.id   AF-A0A5M9MVK0-F1
#
_cell.length_a   1.000
_cell.length_b   1.000
_cell.length_c   1.000
_cell.angle_alpha   90.00
_cell.angle_beta   90.00
_cell.angle_gamma   90.00
#
_symmetry.space_group_name_H-M   'P 1'
#
loop_
_entity.id
_entity.type
_entity.pdbx_description
1 polymer ?
#
loop_
_entity_poly.entity_id
_entity_poly.type
_entity_poly.pdbx_seq_one_letter_code
_entity_poly.pdbx_strand_id
1 'polypeptide(L)'
;MGIALALRLTAEDLSSLPEKTNLGLCCGNPVGFANVKEGETVLDLSSSSGIDVLLATRRVRPNGETIRVDMTKSMVELSEKNIQKAELSNAKSIEANINSIPLPDSSVDCIINNCVINRSRLPTKRPFLKRLLTY
;
A
#
# COMPACT_ATOMS: atom_id res chain seq x y z
N MET A 1 12.20 20.05 3.02
CA MET A 1 12.10 19.49 4.38
C MET A 1 10.71 19.62 5.03
N GLY A 2 9.81 20.51 4.57
CA GLY A 2 8.50 20.75 5.24
C GLY A 2 7.35 19.79 4.93
N ILE A 3 7.33 19.12 3.77
CA ILE A 3 6.19 18.24 3.37
C ILE A 3 6.25 16.86 4.04
N ALA A 4 7.45 16.35 4.32
CA ALA A 4 7.69 15.03 4.93
C ALA A 4 7.11 14.92 6.36
N LEU A 5 7.24 16.00 7.13
CA LEU A 5 6.85 16.05 8.55
C LEU A 5 5.33 15.98 8.73
N ALA A 6 4.55 16.57 7.81
CA ALA A 6 3.09 16.52 7.83
C ALA A 6 2.54 15.12 7.55
N LEU A 7 3.29 14.29 6.79
CA LEU A 7 2.89 12.94 6.43
C LEU A 7 3.38 11.89 7.42
N ARG A 8 4.15 12.24 8.46
CA ARG A 8 4.86 11.29 9.35
C ARG A 8 5.77 10.30 8.61
N LEU A 9 6.40 10.76 7.54
CA LEU A 9 7.50 10.04 6.89
C LEU A 9 8.81 10.47 7.56
N THR A 10 9.66 9.51 7.91
CA THR A 10 11.00 9.82 8.39
C THR A 10 11.91 10.23 7.23
N ALA A 11 13.04 10.90 7.53
CA ALA A 11 14.04 11.20 6.51
C ALA A 11 14.64 9.90 5.90
N GLU A 12 14.75 8.86 6.72
CA GLU A 12 15.21 7.54 6.32
C GLU A 12 14.23 6.89 5.32
N ASP A 13 12.93 6.92 5.63
CA ASP A 13 11.88 6.46 4.71
C ASP A 13 12.05 7.11 3.34
N LEU A 14 12.19 8.44 3.28
CA LEU A 14 12.34 9.17 2.02
C LEU A 14 13.64 8.84 1.28
N SER A 15 14.76 8.71 2.00
CA SER A 15 16.06 8.37 1.40
C SER A 15 16.09 6.98 0.77
N SER A 16 15.23 6.08 1.26
CA SER A 16 15.14 4.70 0.78
C SER A 16 14.18 4.53 -0.41
N LEU A 17 13.45 5.58 -0.82
CA LEU A 17 12.48 5.49 -1.91
C LEU A 17 13.12 5.81 -3.27
N PRO A 18 12.74 5.09 -4.35
CA PRO A 18 13.08 5.50 -5.70
C PRO A 18 12.56 6.91 -6.02
N GLU A 19 13.29 7.69 -6.84
CA GLU A 19 12.95 9.09 -7.18
C GLU A 19 11.51 9.29 -7.71
N LYS A 20 10.96 8.30 -8.43
CA LYS A 20 9.61 8.38 -9.03
C LYS A 20 8.49 7.90 -8.10
N THR A 21 8.78 7.65 -6.83
CA THR A 21 7.80 7.12 -5.87
C THR A 21 7.07 8.21 -5.11
N ASN A 22 7.62 9.43 -5.00
CA ASN A 22 6.95 10.55 -4.36
C ASN A 22 6.37 11.52 -5.40
N LEU A 23 5.20 11.18 -5.95
CA LEU A 23 4.48 12.05 -6.91
C LEU A 23 3.68 13.18 -6.23
N GLY A 24 3.81 13.38 -4.91
CA GLY A 24 3.04 14.38 -4.17
C GLY A 24 1.54 14.05 -4.03
N LEU A 25 1.13 12.82 -4.38
CA LEU A 25 -0.26 12.35 -4.30
C LEU A 25 -0.61 11.71 -2.94
N CYS A 26 0.37 11.51 -2.09
CA CYS A 26 0.23 10.89 -0.78
C CYS A 26 -0.38 11.88 0.24
N CYS A 27 -1.47 11.49 0.91
CA CYS A 27 -2.18 12.35 1.86
C CYS A 27 -1.82 12.06 3.34
N GLY A 28 -1.00 11.03 3.60
CA GLY A 28 -0.49 10.65 4.93
C GLY A 28 0.33 9.36 4.85
N ASN A 29 1.01 8.96 5.94
CA ASN A 29 1.70 7.66 6.04
C ASN A 29 0.85 6.66 6.86
N PRO A 30 -0.05 5.87 6.24
CA PRO A 30 -0.84 4.87 6.96
C PRO A 30 0.04 3.80 7.61
N VAL A 31 1.22 3.49 7.05
CA VAL A 31 2.17 2.53 7.63
C VAL A 31 2.69 3.01 9.00
N GLY A 32 2.86 4.32 9.19
CA GLY A 32 3.25 4.90 10.48
C GLY A 32 2.15 4.86 11.54
N PHE A 33 0.89 4.65 11.16
CA PHE A 33 -0.24 4.49 12.07
C PHE A 33 -0.66 3.03 12.24
N ALA A 34 -0.46 2.22 11.20
CA ALA A 34 -0.69 0.79 11.24
C ALA A 34 0.43 0.16 12.09
N ASN A 35 0.05 -0.65 13.07
CA ASN A 35 1.02 -1.40 13.88
C ASN A 35 1.52 -2.64 13.10
N VAL A 36 2.03 -2.43 11.89
CA VAL A 36 2.54 -3.48 11.01
C VAL A 36 3.71 -4.16 11.70
N LYS A 37 3.65 -5.49 11.79
CA LYS A 37 4.67 -6.32 12.43
C LYS A 37 5.47 -7.11 11.41
N GLU A 38 6.62 -7.56 11.86
CA GLU A 38 7.43 -8.50 11.11
C GLU A 38 6.66 -9.81 10.86
N GLY A 39 6.77 -10.34 9.63
CA GLY A 39 6.10 -11.57 9.21
C GLY A 39 4.64 -11.43 8.78
N GLU A 40 4.03 -10.24 8.93
CA GLU A 40 2.63 -10.03 8.53
C GLU A 40 2.47 -9.96 7.00
N THR A 41 1.28 -10.38 6.53
CA THR A 41 0.80 -10.11 5.19
C THR A 41 -0.03 -8.83 5.20
N VAL A 42 0.38 -7.83 4.42
CA VAL A 42 -0.24 -6.50 4.38
C VAL A 42 -0.90 -6.25 3.02
N LEU A 43 -2.17 -5.83 3.03
CA LEU A 43 -2.89 -5.38 1.84
C LEU A 43 -2.88 -3.84 1.78
N ASP A 44 -2.29 -3.29 0.71
CA ASP A 44 -2.24 -1.87 0.44
C ASP A 44 -3.33 -1.42 -0.55
N LEU A 45 -4.30 -0.67 -0.02
CA LEU A 45 -5.37 0.00 -0.77
C LEU A 45 -5.04 1.49 -0.92
N SER A 46 -4.00 1.82 -1.68
CA SER A 46 -3.53 3.20 -1.86
C SER A 46 -3.36 3.58 -3.33
N SER A 47 -3.85 4.78 -3.67
CA SER A 47 -3.77 5.36 -5.01
C SER A 47 -2.53 6.25 -5.12
N SER A 48 -1.36 5.64 -5.26
CA SER A 48 -0.10 6.36 -5.46
C SER A 48 0.91 5.49 -6.22
N SER A 49 2.10 6.02 -6.51
CA SER A 49 3.22 5.32 -7.15
C SER A 49 3.82 4.15 -6.35
N GLY A 50 3.15 3.71 -5.28
CA GLY A 50 3.57 2.59 -4.44
C GLY A 50 4.44 2.99 -3.26
N ILE A 51 4.31 4.20 -2.72
CA ILE A 51 5.09 4.56 -1.51
C ILE A 51 4.70 3.69 -0.31
N ASP A 52 3.40 3.47 -0.10
CA ASP A 52 2.87 2.77 1.06
C ASP A 52 3.25 1.27 1.04
N VAL A 53 3.15 0.60 -0.11
CA VAL A 53 3.64 -0.78 -0.29
C VAL A 53 5.14 -0.92 0.01
N LEU A 54 6.01 0.02 -0.43
CA LEU A 54 7.44 -0.08 -0.15
C LEU A 54 7.76 0.07 1.34
N LEU A 55 7.09 1.02 2.01
CA LEU A 55 7.27 1.24 3.44
C LEU A 55 6.75 0.07 4.27
N ALA A 56 5.56 -0.45 3.92
CA ALA A 56 4.99 -1.63 4.57
C ALA A 56 5.90 -2.85 4.39
N THR A 57 6.42 -3.08 3.18
CA THR A 57 7.29 -4.23 2.89
C THR A 57 8.56 -4.22 3.73
N ARG A 58 9.17 -3.04 3.90
CA ARG A 58 10.34 -2.89 4.79
C ARG A 58 10.00 -3.17 6.25
N ARG A 59 8.78 -2.84 6.68
CA ARG A 59 8.31 -3.03 8.05
C ARG A 59 8.01 -4.49 8.37
N VAL A 60 7.45 -5.24 7.43
CA VAL A 60 7.17 -6.68 7.60
C VAL A 60 8.41 -7.56 7.48
N ARG A 61 9.54 -7.01 7.01
CA ARG A 61 10.83 -7.71 6.80
C ARG A 61 10.70 -8.84 5.76
N PRO A 62 11.80 -9.53 5.37
CA PRO A 62 11.75 -10.54 4.33
C PRO A 62 10.80 -11.72 4.57
N ASN A 63 10.38 -11.95 5.82
CA ASN A 63 9.48 -13.04 6.20
C ASN A 63 7.98 -12.70 6.06
N GLY A 64 7.63 -11.42 5.85
CA GLY A 64 6.25 -11.02 5.57
C GLY A 64 6.03 -10.73 4.09
N GLU A 65 4.80 -10.38 3.71
CA GLU A 65 4.43 -10.08 2.33
C GLU A 65 3.62 -8.77 2.28
N THR A 66 3.76 -7.99 1.20
CA THR A 66 2.88 -6.85 0.96
C THR A 66 2.28 -6.91 -0.44
N ILE A 67 0.97 -6.75 -0.51
CA ILE A 67 0.16 -6.87 -1.72
C ILE A 67 -0.52 -5.53 -1.98
N ARG A 68 -0.16 -4.86 -3.07
CA ARG A 68 -0.83 -3.63 -3.50
C ARG A 68 -1.89 -3.93 -4.54
N VAL A 69 -3.05 -3.28 -4.42
CA VAL A 69 -4.14 -3.36 -5.42
C VAL A 69 -4.33 -2.02 -6.10
N ASP A 70 -4.33 -2.01 -7.43
CA ASP A 70 -4.76 -0.86 -8.24
C ASP A 70 -5.57 -1.36 -9.45
N MET A 71 -6.56 -0.60 -9.90
CA MET A 71 -7.36 -0.97 -11.07
C MET A 71 -6.73 -0.50 -12.38
N THR A 72 -5.70 0.35 -12.32
CA THR A 72 -5.10 0.99 -13.49
C THR A 72 -3.77 0.31 -13.80
N LYS A 73 -3.69 -0.36 -14.95
CA LYS A 73 -2.49 -1.05 -15.42
C LYS A 73 -1.20 -0.21 -15.33
N SER A 74 -1.25 1.06 -15.76
CA SER A 74 -0.07 1.94 -15.70
C SER A 74 0.44 2.21 -14.27
N MET A 75 -0.45 2.20 -13.27
CA MET A 75 -0.08 2.37 -11.87
C MET A 75 0.46 1.09 -11.25
N VAL A 76 -0.03 -0.08 -11.70
CA VAL A 76 0.52 -1.39 -11.34
C VAL A 76 1.95 -1.51 -11.87
N GLU A 77 2.15 -1.26 -13.16
CA GLU A 77 3.47 -1.30 -13.81
C GLU A 77 4.47 -0.31 -13.17
N LEU A 78 4.02 0.89 -12.79
CA LEU A 78 4.85 1.86 -12.09
C LEU A 78 5.24 1.35 -10.69
N SER A 79 4.30 0.72 -9.98
CA SER A 79 4.55 0.10 -8.67
C SER A 79 5.59 -1.01 -8.77
N GLU A 80 5.42 -1.92 -9.72
CA GLU A 80 6.32 -3.05 -9.92
C GLU A 80 7.73 -2.57 -10.25
N LYS A 81 7.87 -1.56 -11.11
CA LYS A 81 9.16 -0.92 -11.39
C LYS A 81 9.81 -0.34 -10.14
N ASN A 82 9.02 0.27 -9.25
CA ASN A 82 9.54 0.83 -8.01
C ASN A 82 9.91 -0.26 -7.00
N ILE A 83 9.12 -1.33 -6.90
CA ILE A 83 9.40 -2.53 -6.09
C ILE A 83 10.71 -3.19 -6.53
N GLN A 84 10.89 -3.40 -7.85
CA GLN A 84 12.11 -3.97 -8.41
C GLN A 84 13.32 -3.09 -8.12
N LYS A 85 13.22 -1.77 -8.31
CA LYS A 85 14.30 -0.82 -7.99
C LYS A 85 14.65 -0.75 -6.51
N ALA A 86 13.69 -1.04 -5.64
CA ALA A 86 13.89 -1.08 -4.20
C ALA A 86 14.38 -2.46 -3.71
N GLU A 87 14.52 -3.44 -4.61
CA GLU A 87 14.99 -4.80 -4.32
C GLU A 87 14.11 -5.54 -3.28
N LEU A 88 12.81 -5.27 -3.29
CA LEU A 88 11.84 -5.85 -2.35
C LEU A 88 11.09 -7.02 -2.99
N SER A 89 11.67 -8.22 -2.91
CA SER A 89 11.11 -9.44 -3.53
C SER A 89 9.81 -9.92 -2.89
N ASN A 90 9.51 -9.48 -1.66
CA ASN A 90 8.30 -9.82 -0.91
C ASN A 90 7.19 -8.75 -1.03
N ALA A 91 7.27 -7.90 -2.06
CA ALA A 91 6.20 -6.99 -2.45
C ALA A 91 5.68 -7.36 -3.83
N LYS A 92 4.36 -7.27 -4.04
CA LYS A 92 3.74 -7.40 -5.36
C LYS A 92 2.62 -6.39 -5.57
N SER A 93 2.35 -6.07 -6.83
CA SER A 93 1.21 -5.25 -7.22
C SER A 93 0.29 -6.09 -8.11
N ILE A 94 -1.01 -6.02 -7.87
CA ILE A 94 -2.01 -6.73 -8.67
C ILE A 94 -2.99 -5.75 -9.31
N GLU A 95 -3.31 -5.99 -10.57
CA GLU A 95 -4.35 -5.26 -11.29
C GLU A 95 -5.72 -5.82 -10.90
N ALA A 96 -6.44 -5.11 -10.03
CA ALA A 96 -7.77 -5.51 -9.61
C ALA A 96 -8.63 -4.32 -9.19
N ASN A 97 -9.94 -4.47 -9.32
CA ASN A 97 -10.87 -3.54 -8.71
C ASN A 97 -10.94 -3.83 -7.20
N ILE A 98 -10.88 -2.79 -6.36
CA ILE A 98 -10.99 -2.94 -4.90
C ILE A 98 -12.31 -3.62 -4.46
N ASN A 99 -13.33 -3.65 -5.31
CA ASN A 99 -14.60 -4.36 -5.07
C ASN A 99 -14.51 -5.87 -5.28
N SER A 100 -13.46 -6.35 -5.96
CA SER A 100 -13.25 -7.75 -6.33
C SER A 100 -11.75 -8.04 -6.29
N ILE A 101 -11.18 -8.05 -5.09
CA ILE A 101 -9.75 -8.34 -4.88
C ILE A 101 -9.57 -9.86 -4.96
N PRO A 102 -8.69 -10.39 -5.83
CA PRO A 102 -8.50 -11.83 -6.04
C PRO A 102 -7.59 -12.42 -4.96
N LEU A 103 -7.97 -12.26 -3.69
CA LEU A 103 -7.28 -12.85 -2.53
C LEU A 103 -8.21 -13.84 -1.81
N PRO A 104 -7.66 -14.89 -1.19
CA PRO A 104 -8.44 -15.78 -0.34
C PRO A 104 -8.95 -15.05 0.91
N ASP A 105 -10.02 -15.56 1.51
CA ASP A 105 -10.42 -15.14 2.85
C ASP A 105 -9.34 -15.51 3.89
N SER A 106 -9.21 -14.71 4.94
CA SER A 106 -8.28 -14.90 6.06
C SER A 106 -6.81 -15.08 5.61
N SER A 107 -6.42 -14.31 4.58
CA SER A 107 -5.08 -14.32 3.98
C SER A 107 -4.24 -13.08 4.33
N VAL A 108 -4.81 -12.08 5.00
CA VAL A 108 -4.16 -10.80 5.29
C VAL A 108 -4.23 -10.49 6.79
N ASP A 109 -3.11 -10.08 7.37
CA ASP A 109 -3.03 -9.68 8.79
C ASP A 109 -3.35 -8.19 9.00
N CYS A 110 -3.04 -7.35 8.01
CA CYS A 110 -3.21 -5.90 8.09
C CYS A 110 -3.67 -5.29 6.77
N ILE A 111 -4.66 -4.40 6.81
CA ILE A 111 -5.09 -3.62 5.65
C ILE A 111 -4.75 -2.15 5.90
N ILE A 112 -3.96 -1.57 4.99
CA ILE A 112 -3.68 -0.14 4.96
C ILE A 112 -4.46 0.52 3.83
N ASN A 113 -4.94 1.73 4.06
CA ASN A 113 -5.63 2.53 3.05
C ASN A 113 -5.20 3.98 3.13
N ASN A 114 -4.84 4.54 1.98
CA ASN A 114 -4.56 5.97 1.83
C ASN A 114 -5.50 6.57 0.79
N CYS A 115 -6.56 7.25 1.25
CA CYS A 115 -7.53 8.01 0.44
C CYS A 115 -8.38 7.26 -0.60
N VAL A 116 -8.13 5.97 -0.87
CA VAL A 116 -8.90 5.20 -1.87
C VAL A 116 -10.35 5.04 -1.46
N ILE A 117 -10.64 4.54 -0.25
CA ILE A 117 -12.02 4.30 0.22
C ILE A 117 -12.90 5.57 0.15
N ASN A 118 -12.30 6.74 0.37
CA ASN A 118 -13.02 8.01 0.34
C ASN A 118 -13.22 8.57 -1.08
N ARG A 119 -12.36 8.20 -2.03
CA ARG A 119 -12.41 8.67 -3.43
C ARG A 119 -13.07 7.68 -4.39
N SER A 120 -13.17 6.42 -4.00
CA SER A 120 -13.83 5.38 -4.78
C SER A 120 -15.34 5.59 -4.80
N ARG A 121 -15.95 5.40 -5.98
CA ARG A 121 -17.41 5.33 -6.13
C ARG A 121 -17.92 3.99 -5.58
N LEU A 122 -18.09 3.93 -4.26
CA LEU A 122 -18.69 2.80 -3.56
C LEU A 122 -20.20 3.04 -3.41
N PRO A 123 -21.07 2.07 -3.76
CA PRO A 123 -22.52 2.21 -3.56
C PRO A 123 -22.87 2.46 -2.08
N THR A 124 -22.20 1.75 -1.17
CA THR A 124 -22.22 2.00 0.28
C THR A 124 -20.88 1.58 0.89
N LYS A 125 -20.38 2.33 1.88
CA LYS A 125 -19.09 2.04 2.53
C LYS A 125 -19.15 0.82 3.46
N ARG A 126 -20.29 0.58 4.13
CA ARG A 126 -20.41 -0.45 5.17
C ARG A 126 -20.22 -1.89 4.65
N PRO A 127 -20.87 -2.33 3.56
CA PRO A 127 -20.64 -3.67 3.00
C PRO A 127 -19.22 -3.83 2.46
N PHE A 128 -18.65 -2.77 1.88
CA PHE A 128 -17.26 -2.76 1.45
C PHE A 128 -16.29 -2.99 2.63
N LEU A 129 -16.45 -2.25 3.72
CA LEU A 129 -15.62 -2.43 4.92
C LEU A 129 -15.81 -3.82 5.54
N LYS A 130 -17.03 -4.35 5.55
CA LYS A 130 -17.29 -5.73 6.03
C LYS A 130 -16.56 -6.78 5.19
N ARG A 131 -16.53 -6.61 3.85
CA ARG A 131 -15.78 -7.51 2.97
C ARG A 131 -14.27 -7.43 3.22
N LEU A 132 -13.75 -6.23 3.49
CA LEU A 132 -12.33 -6.12 3.83
C LEU A 132 -11.95 -6.93 5.08
N LEU A 133 -12.88 -7.15 6.01
CA LEU A 133 -12.65 -7.98 7.20
C LEU A 133 -12.72 -9.50 6.93
N THR A 134 -13.02 -9.93 5.70
CA THR A 134 -13.01 -11.36 5.34
C THR A 134 -11.67 -11.82 4.80
N TYR A 135 -10.90 -10.91 4.18
CA TYR A 135 -9.49 -11.14 3.85
C TYR A 135 -8.65 -11.21 5.12
#